data_AF-A0AAV2CE03-F1
#
_entry.id   AF-A0AAV2CE03-F1
#
_cell.length_a   1.000
_cell.length_b   1.000
_cell.length_c   1.000
_cell.angle_alpha   90.00
_cell.angle_beta   90.00
_cell.angle_gamma   90.00
#
_symmetry.space_group_name_H-M   'P 1'
#
loop_
_entity.id
_entity.type
_entity.pdbx_description
1 polymer ?
#
loop_
_entity_poly.entity_id
_entity_poly.type
_entity_poly.pdbx_seq_one_letter_code
_entity_poly.pdbx_strand_id
1 'polypeptide(L)'
;MELVAHYDTNWAGCPLTRRSTTRYFIQLGGSPISWRTKKQFIVARSSAEAEYRAMASTVSELFWLHWLLSDLGVTQTQPTRLYCDNQAALHIAANLVFHERTKHVEMDCYFVREWVLSRDIATLKIASAE
;
A
#
# COMPACT_ATOMS: atom_id res chain seq x y z
N MET A 1 5.11 17.02 11.56
CA MET A 1 4.36 15.79 11.91
C MET A 1 4.54 14.83 10.75
N GLU A 2 5.01 13.61 10.99
CA GLU A 2 5.35 12.65 9.92
C GLU A 2 4.28 11.56 9.82
N LEU A 3 3.77 11.33 8.60
CA LEU A 3 2.97 10.15 8.29
C LEU A 3 3.86 8.93 8.05
N VAL A 4 3.51 7.83 8.71
CA VAL A 4 4.15 6.53 8.53
C VAL A 4 3.06 5.48 8.35
N ALA A 5 3.17 4.65 7.33
CA ALA A 5 2.22 3.59 7.04
C ALA A 5 2.91 2.24 6.94
N HIS A 6 2.24 1.22 7.46
CA HIS A 6 2.59 -0.19 7.31
C HIS A 6 1.40 -0.90 6.67
N TYR A 7 1.66 -1.86 5.80
CA TYR A 7 0.63 -2.76 5.29
C TYR A 7 1.13 -4.20 5.24
N ASP A 8 0.18 -5.12 5.24
CA ASP A 8 0.39 -6.57 5.23
C ASP A 8 -0.75 -7.23 4.45
N THR A 9 -0.48 -8.38 3.82
CA THR A 9 -1.53 -9.23 3.28
C THR A 9 -1.42 -10.70 3.66
N ASN A 10 -2.58 -11.25 4.01
CA ASN A 10 -2.76 -12.68 4.09
C ASN A 10 -3.34 -13.20 2.77
N TRP A 11 -2.46 -13.64 1.85
CA TRP A 11 -2.86 -14.18 0.55
C TRP A 11 -3.66 -15.48 0.69
N ALA A 12 -4.84 -15.51 0.06
CA ALA A 12 -5.76 -16.65 0.08
C ALA A 12 -6.13 -17.19 1.47
N GLY A 13 -6.01 -16.35 2.52
CA GLY A 13 -6.22 -16.74 3.91
C GLY A 13 -7.66 -17.14 4.25
N CYS A 14 -8.67 -16.81 3.43
CA CYS A 14 -10.03 -17.28 3.66
C CYS A 14 -10.23 -18.67 3.04
N PRO A 15 -10.52 -19.73 3.83
CA PRO A 15 -10.64 -21.10 3.30
C PRO A 15 -11.85 -21.26 2.36
N LEU A 16 -12.95 -20.54 2.62
CA LEU A 16 -14.18 -20.65 1.84
C LEU A 16 -14.11 -19.92 0.50
N THR A 17 -13.58 -18.69 0.49
CA THR A 17 -13.61 -17.84 -0.72
C THR A 17 -12.24 -17.71 -1.38
N ARG A 18 -11.16 -18.18 -0.74
CA ARG A 18 -9.76 -17.98 -1.14
C ARG A 18 -9.36 -16.53 -1.39
N ARG A 19 -10.15 -15.58 -0.86
CA ARG A 19 -9.85 -14.14 -0.93
C ARG A 19 -8.78 -13.79 0.08
N SER A 20 -7.85 -12.95 -0.33
CA SER A 20 -6.81 -12.39 0.53
C SER A 20 -7.39 -11.38 1.51
N THR A 21 -6.67 -11.09 2.59
CA THR A 21 -7.02 -10.03 3.54
C THR A 21 -5.94 -8.96 3.51
N THR A 22 -6.33 -7.73 3.22
CA THR A 22 -5.50 -6.52 3.31
C THR A 22 -5.55 -5.98 4.73
N ARG A 23 -4.38 -5.62 5.26
CA ARG A 23 -4.25 -4.89 6.51
C ARG A 23 -3.35 -3.68 6.31
N TYR A 24 -3.68 -2.58 6.99
CA TYR A 24 -2.77 -1.46 7.11
C TYR A 24 -2.92 -0.77 8.46
N PHE A 25 -1.87 -0.05 8.82
CA PHE A 25 -1.74 0.72 10.04
C PHE A 25 -0.96 2.00 9.74
N ILE A 26 -1.56 3.16 10.05
CA ILE A 26 -1.04 4.48 9.72
C ILE A 26 -0.91 5.31 10.99
N GLN A 27 0.24 5.93 11.15
CA GLN A 27 0.61 6.78 12.28
C GLN A 27 0.92 8.20 11.83
N LEU A 28 0.63 9.17 12.70
CA LEU A 28 1.04 10.56 12.58
C LEU A 28 1.89 10.93 13.80
N GLY A 29 3.18 11.21 13.58
CA GLY A 29 4.11 11.52 14.69
C GLY A 29 4.20 10.42 15.75
N GLY A 30 4.08 9.16 15.33
CA GLY A 30 4.09 7.98 16.22
C GLY A 30 2.73 7.60 16.83
N SER A 31 1.70 8.45 16.69
CA SER A 31 0.35 8.13 17.19
C SER A 31 -0.48 7.45 16.11
N PRO A 32 -1.20 6.34 16.39
CA PRO A 32 -2.07 5.69 15.42
C PRO A 32 -3.27 6.59 15.08
N ILE A 33 -3.54 6.75 13.78
CA ILE A 33 -4.65 7.59 13.30
C ILE A 33 -5.61 6.85 12.35
N SER A 34 -5.14 5.81 11.65
CA SER A 34 -6.00 4.99 10.79
C SER A 34 -5.47 3.56 10.74
N TRP A 35 -6.37 2.59 10.81
CA TRP A 35 -6.05 1.18 10.67
C TRP A 35 -7.24 0.43 10.06
N ARG A 36 -6.95 -0.62 9.31
CA ARG A 36 -7.99 -1.42 8.70
C ARG A 36 -7.54 -2.86 8.52
N THR A 37 -8.50 -3.76 8.65
CA THR A 37 -8.39 -5.14 8.16
C THR A 37 -9.60 -5.42 7.28
N LYS A 38 -9.38 -5.72 6.00
CA LYS A 38 -10.46 -5.95 5.04
C LYS A 38 -10.13 -7.11 4.11
N LYS A 39 -11.10 -8.00 3.90
CA LYS A 39 -11.03 -9.02 2.85
C LYS A 39 -11.07 -8.34 1.48
N GLN A 40 -10.12 -8.69 0.61
CA GLN A 40 -10.10 -8.21 -0.77
C GLN A 40 -11.37 -8.68 -1.50
N PHE A 41 -11.91 -7.81 -2.36
CA PHE A 41 -13.15 -8.14 -3.08
C PHE A 41 -12.92 -9.22 -4.14
N ILE A 42 -11.78 -9.13 -4.83
CA ILE A 42 -11.38 -10.05 -5.90
C ILE A 42 -10.35 -11.03 -5.35
N VAL A 43 -10.43 -12.29 -5.78
CA VAL A 43 -9.42 -13.31 -5.46
C VAL A 43 -8.12 -12.97 -6.19
N ALA A 44 -7.02 -12.86 -5.44
CA ALA A 44 -5.70 -12.62 -6.02
C ALA A 44 -5.09 -13.95 -6.51
N ARG A 45 -4.48 -13.91 -7.69
CA ARG A 45 -3.89 -15.10 -8.34
C ARG A 45 -2.44 -15.35 -7.92
N SER A 46 -1.82 -14.40 -7.20
CA SER A 46 -0.51 -14.53 -6.59
C SER A 46 -0.42 -13.71 -5.30
N SER A 47 0.57 -14.01 -4.46
CA SER A 47 0.88 -13.21 -3.27
C SER A 47 1.30 -11.78 -3.64
N ALA A 48 2.09 -11.61 -4.70
CA ALA A 48 2.49 -10.29 -5.19
C ALA A 48 1.29 -9.43 -5.63
N GLU A 49 0.29 -10.03 -6.28
CA GLU A 49 -0.95 -9.32 -6.64
C GLU A 49 -1.75 -8.92 -5.40
N ALA A 50 -1.84 -9.82 -4.41
CA ALA A 50 -2.53 -9.54 -3.16
C ALA A 50 -1.86 -8.36 -2.43
N GLU A 51 -0.55 -8.39 -2.28
CA GLU A 51 0.25 -7.31 -1.68
C GLU A 51 0.08 -6.00 -2.42
N TYR A 52 0.15 -6.03 -3.75
CA TYR A 52 0.03 -4.82 -4.54
C TYR A 52 -1.36 -4.15 -4.38
N ARG A 53 -2.43 -4.95 -4.32
CA ARG A 53 -3.77 -4.43 -4.02
C ARG A 53 -3.89 -3.84 -2.62
N ALA A 54 -3.15 -4.38 -1.65
CA ALA A 54 -3.09 -3.79 -0.33
C ALA A 54 -2.29 -2.49 -0.31
N MET A 55 -1.18 -2.43 -1.05
CA MET A 55 -0.42 -1.20 -1.27
C MET A 55 -1.33 -0.12 -1.86
N ALA A 56 -2.05 -0.42 -2.95
CA ALA A 56 -2.98 0.52 -3.59
C ALA A 56 -4.07 1.01 -2.61
N SER A 57 -4.66 0.10 -1.84
CA SER A 57 -5.65 0.47 -0.81
C SER A 57 -5.07 1.38 0.27
N THR A 58 -3.83 1.14 0.67
CA THR A 58 -3.13 1.93 1.70
C THR A 58 -2.74 3.30 1.15
N VAL A 59 -2.29 3.38 -0.11
CA VAL A 59 -1.99 4.65 -0.80
C VAL A 59 -3.24 5.51 -0.96
N SER A 60 -4.40 4.91 -1.26
CA SER A 60 -5.67 5.65 -1.30
C SER A 60 -6.03 6.28 0.05
N GLU A 61 -5.83 5.55 1.14
CA GLU A 61 -6.04 6.08 2.50
C GLU A 61 -5.06 7.20 2.83
N LEU A 62 -3.78 7.02 2.48
CA LEU A 62 -2.75 8.04 2.65
C LEU A 62 -3.08 9.32 1.87
N PHE A 63 -3.53 9.20 0.63
CA PHE A 63 -3.95 10.35 -0.16
C PHE A 63 -5.06 11.14 0.54
N TRP A 64 -6.08 10.42 1.01
CA TRP A 64 -7.18 11.05 1.73
C TRP A 64 -6.69 11.74 3.02
N LEU A 65 -5.77 11.12 3.76
CA LEU A 65 -5.15 11.71 4.94
C LEU A 65 -4.28 12.94 4.62
N HIS A 66 -3.53 12.93 3.52
CA HIS A 66 -2.77 14.11 3.06
C HIS A 66 -3.70 15.28 2.79
N TRP A 67 -4.81 15.02 2.10
CA TRP A 67 -5.81 16.06 1.82
C TRP A 67 -6.45 16.58 3.11
N LEU A 68 -6.86 15.70 4.01
CA LEU A 68 -7.43 16.07 5.31
C LEU A 68 -6.45 16.88 6.17
N LEU A 69 -5.20 16.45 6.26
CA LEU A 69 -4.18 17.15 7.03
C LEU A 69 -3.87 18.53 6.45
N SER A 70 -3.82 18.65 5.13
CA SER A 70 -3.67 19.93 4.44
C SER A 70 -4.80 20.90 4.78
N ASP A 71 -6.05 20.43 4.77
CA ASP A 71 -7.23 21.22 5.16
C ASP A 71 -7.19 21.65 6.62
N LEU A 72 -6.63 20.82 7.50
CA LEU A 72 -6.37 21.13 8.92
C LEU A 72 -5.12 22.00 9.16
N GLY A 73 -4.43 22.44 8.10
CA GLY A 73 -3.22 23.29 8.19
C GLY A 73 -1.94 22.54 8.58
N VAL A 74 -1.93 21.20 8.52
CA VAL A 74 -0.77 20.35 8.80
C VAL A 74 -0.08 19.98 7.49
N THR A 75 1.05 20.62 7.22
CA THR A 75 1.84 20.34 6.01
C THR A 75 2.77 19.13 6.21
N GLN A 76 2.72 18.21 5.26
CA GLN A 76 3.68 17.10 5.14
C GLN A 76 4.84 17.57 4.26
N THR A 77 6.02 17.79 4.84
CA THR A 77 7.22 18.28 4.10
C THR A 77 8.12 17.15 3.61
N GLN A 78 7.87 15.92 4.06
CA GLN A 78 8.65 14.74 3.71
C GLN A 78 7.74 13.69 3.07
N PRO A 79 8.27 12.86 2.15
CA PRO A 79 7.54 11.74 1.61
C PRO A 79 7.05 10.83 2.74
N THR A 80 5.79 10.40 2.66
CA THR A 80 5.23 9.43 3.61
C THR A 80 5.94 8.10 3.46
N ARG A 81 6.45 7.57 4.57
CA ARG A 81 7.13 6.27 4.59
C ARG A 81 6.08 5.16 4.54
N LEU A 82 6.06 4.41 3.45
CA LEU A 82 5.20 3.25 3.28
C LEU A 82 6.05 1.98 3.38
N TYR A 83 5.90 1.28 4.49
CA TYR A 83 6.65 0.07 4.79
C TYR A 83 5.98 -1.18 4.22
N CYS A 84 6.78 -2.03 3.57
CA CYS A 84 6.38 -3.29 2.95
C CYS A 84 7.41 -4.38 3.26
N ASP A 85 6.96 -5.62 3.45
CA ASP A 85 7.78 -6.81 3.59
C ASP A 85 8.03 -7.55 2.25
N ASN A 86 7.12 -7.44 1.28
CA ASN A 86 7.22 -8.14 0.00
C ASN A 86 8.06 -7.39 -1.06
N GLN A 87 9.26 -7.92 -1.31
CA GLN A 87 10.17 -7.43 -2.35
C GLN A 87 9.57 -7.43 -3.76
N ALA A 88 8.67 -8.37 -4.09
CA ALA A 88 8.04 -8.42 -5.41
C ALA A 88 7.12 -7.22 -5.63
N ALA A 89 6.39 -6.78 -4.60
CA ALA A 89 5.52 -5.61 -4.68
C ALA A 89 6.34 -4.33 -4.85
N LEU A 90 7.48 -4.20 -4.14
CA LEU A 90 8.44 -3.11 -4.33
C LEU A 90 9.00 -3.10 -5.76
N HIS A 91 9.35 -4.27 -6.29
CA HIS A 91 9.86 -4.39 -7.66
C HIS A 91 8.81 -4.01 -8.71
N ILE A 92 7.54 -4.35 -8.49
CA ILE A 92 6.44 -3.96 -9.39
C ILE A 92 6.19 -2.45 -9.31
N ALA A 93 6.30 -1.86 -8.12
CA ALA A 93 6.19 -0.41 -7.95
C ALA A 93 7.35 0.35 -8.65
N ALA A 94 8.57 -0.21 -8.61
CA ALA A 94 9.77 0.41 -9.18
C ALA A 94 9.95 0.15 -10.69
N ASN A 95 9.47 -0.97 -11.23
CA ASN A 95 9.66 -1.33 -12.64
C ASN A 95 8.55 -0.76 -13.54
N LEU A 96 8.97 -0.03 -14.57
CA LEU A 96 8.08 0.58 -15.57
C LEU A 96 7.58 -0.41 -16.64
N VAL A 97 8.21 -1.59 -16.74
CA VAL A 97 7.88 -2.59 -17.76
C VAL A 97 6.69 -3.44 -17.28
N PHE A 98 5.52 -3.21 -17.89
CA PHE A 98 4.37 -4.07 -17.70
C PHE A 98 4.63 -5.43 -18.34
N HIS A 99 4.44 -6.50 -17.58
CA HIS A 99 4.38 -7.85 -18.12
C HIS A 99 2.93 -8.23 -18.36
N GLU A 100 2.66 -9.11 -19.33
CA GLU A 100 1.31 -9.64 -19.59
C GLU A 100 0.63 -10.21 -18.31
N ARG A 101 1.45 -10.60 -17.33
CA ARG A 101 1.05 -11.14 -16.03
C ARG A 101 0.48 -10.12 -15.04
N THR A 102 0.56 -8.81 -15.30
CA THR A 102 0.05 -7.75 -14.40
C THR A 102 -1.09 -6.93 -14.99
N LYS A 103 -1.59 -7.26 -16.19
CA LYS A 103 -2.68 -6.51 -16.86
C LYS A 103 -3.94 -6.36 -15.98
N HIS A 104 -4.27 -7.38 -15.18
CA HIS A 104 -5.46 -7.36 -14.31
C HIS A 104 -5.31 -6.54 -13.02
N VAL A 105 -4.16 -5.92 -12.80
CA VAL A 105 -3.90 -4.93 -11.72
C VAL A 105 -3.27 -3.65 -12.26
N GLU A 106 -3.37 -3.43 -13.58
CA GLU A 106 -2.70 -2.32 -14.25
C GLU A 106 -3.12 -0.95 -13.71
N MET A 107 -4.42 -0.76 -13.43
CA MET A 107 -4.92 0.50 -12.87
C MET A 107 -4.38 0.78 -11.47
N ASP A 108 -4.32 -0.25 -10.61
CA ASP A 108 -3.70 -0.13 -9.29
C ASP A 108 -2.23 0.27 -9.44
N CYS A 109 -1.54 -0.30 -10.45
CA CYS A 109 -0.14 0.01 -10.73
C CYS A 109 0.07 1.46 -11.16
N TYR A 110 -0.76 1.99 -12.07
CA TYR A 110 -0.68 3.40 -12.45
C TYR A 110 -0.98 4.31 -11.27
N PHE A 111 -2.04 4.01 -10.51
CA PHE A 111 -2.43 4.81 -9.35
C PHE A 111 -1.30 4.92 -8.33
N VAL A 112 -0.76 3.79 -7.85
CA VAL A 112 0.36 3.81 -6.88
C VAL A 112 1.59 4.51 -7.45
N ARG A 113 1.88 4.31 -8.74
CA ARG A 113 3.05 4.89 -9.40
C ARG A 113 3.02 6.42 -9.43
N GLU A 114 1.87 7.03 -9.68
CA GLU A 114 1.75 8.50 -9.67
C GLU A 114 2.23 9.09 -8.35
N TRP A 115 1.84 8.48 -7.22
CA TRP A 115 2.22 8.90 -5.86
C TRP A 115 3.69 8.66 -5.50
N VAL A 116 4.27 7.58 -6.03
CA VAL A 116 5.69 7.30 -5.83
C VAL A 116 6.54 8.26 -6.67
N LEU A 117 6.13 8.55 -7.91
CA LEU A 117 6.84 9.45 -8.81
C LEU A 117 6.73 10.93 -8.39
N SER A 118 5.59 11.34 -7.82
CA SER A 118 5.41 12.69 -7.24
C SER A 118 6.28 12.93 -6.01
N ARG A 119 6.91 11.88 -5.46
CA ARG A 119 7.67 11.86 -4.21
C ARG A 119 6.82 12.15 -2.97
N ASP A 120 5.51 11.97 -3.06
CA ASP A 120 4.63 12.06 -1.89
C ASP A 120 4.73 10.80 -1.01
N ILE A 121 5.09 9.66 -1.62
CA ILE A 121 5.26 8.37 -0.92
C ILE A 121 6.63 7.78 -1.23
N ALA A 122 7.33 7.36 -0.18
CA ALA A 122 8.56 6.59 -0.27
C ALA A 122 8.32 5.16 0.24
N THR A 123 8.40 4.18 -0.66
CA THR A 123 8.28 2.76 -0.30
C THR A 123 9.57 2.26 0.33
N LEU A 124 9.50 1.70 1.54
CA LEU A 124 10.63 1.18 2.30
C LEU A 124 10.44 -0.30 2.61
N LYS A 125 11.53 -1.07 2.56
CA LYS A 125 11.52 -2.48 2.95
C LYS A 125 11.66 -2.60 4.47
N ILE A 126 10.85 -3.44 5.10
CA ILE A 126 11.09 -3.95 6.46
C ILE A 126 11.67 -5.37 6.34
N ALA A 127 12.63 -5.71 7.20
CA ALA A 127 13.04 -7.10 7.37
C ALA A 127 11.89 -7.87 8.02
N SER A 128 11.29 -8.82 7.29
CA SER A 128 10.31 -9.72 7.88
C SER A 128 10.99 -10.47 9.02
N ALA A 129 10.44 -10.38 10.24
CA ALA A 129 10.89 -11.21 11.35
C ALA A 129 10.36 -12.62 11.09
N GLU A 130 11.28 -13.56 10.87
CA GLU A 130 11.02 -15.00 10.77
C GLU A 130 10.27 -15.54 12.01
#